data_AF-A0A7C7UN08-F1
#
_entry.id   AF-A0A7C7UN08-F1
#
_cell.length_a   1.000
_cell.length_b   1.000
_cell.length_c   1.000
_cell.angle_alpha   90.00
_cell.angle_beta   90.00
_cell.angle_gamma   90.00
#
_symmetry.space_group_name_H-M   'P 1'
#
loop_
_entity.id
_entity.type
_entity.pdbx_description
1 polymer ?
#
loop_
_entity_poly.entity_id
_entity_poly.type
_entity_poly.pdbx_seq_one_letter_code
_entity_poly.pdbx_strand_id
1 'polypeptide(L)'
;MAAIPWGVMAILLPLAGAMACFLSPQRAKLLGLVTALGVVACVAGLGWQVAEQGAQRYAIGGWGAPLGIDLHSDGLSVLMLMVTSVVGLGISVYSSGYFKRDRAVNFWPLWLFLWSALNALFLSADIFNLYVTLELLGLAAVALVALAGGADALTGAMR
;
A
#
# COMPACT_ATOMS: atom_id res chain seq x y z
N MET A 1 19.41 16.70 -11.45
CA MET A 1 18.13 16.99 -10.77
C MET A 1 17.76 15.75 -9.99
N ALA A 2 17.56 15.82 -8.67
CA ALA A 2 17.18 14.64 -7.90
C ALA A 2 15.79 14.19 -8.37
N ALA A 3 15.72 13.03 -9.03
CA ALA A 3 14.46 12.46 -9.45
C ALA A 3 13.59 12.22 -8.20
N ILE A 4 12.32 12.60 -8.26
CA ILE A 4 11.37 12.39 -7.16
C ILE A 4 11.31 10.88 -6.91
N PRO A 5 11.48 10.39 -5.65
CA PRO A 5 11.52 8.97 -5.35
C PRO A 5 10.09 8.38 -5.33
N TRP A 6 9.45 8.33 -6.50
CA TRP A 6 8.04 7.93 -6.66
C TRP A 6 7.73 6.55 -6.07
N GLY A 7 8.65 5.58 -6.21
CA GLY A 7 8.50 4.24 -5.63
C GLY A 7 8.45 4.26 -4.09
N VAL A 8 9.31 5.06 -3.45
CA VAL A 8 9.29 5.23 -1.99
C VAL A 8 8.00 5.92 -1.55
N MET A 9 7.57 6.97 -2.28
CA MET A 9 6.33 7.67 -1.98
C MET A 9 5.10 6.77 -2.14
N ALA A 10 5.09 5.87 -3.13
CA ALA A 10 4.01 4.90 -3.31
C ALA A 10 3.84 3.95 -2.11
N ILE A 11 4.91 3.71 -1.33
CA ILE A 11 4.86 2.92 -0.09
C ILE A 11 4.52 3.82 1.12
N LEU A 12 5.25 4.92 1.31
CA LEU A 12 5.14 5.75 2.51
C LEU A 12 3.82 6.53 2.57
N LEU A 13 3.28 6.96 1.44
CA LEU A 13 2.04 7.73 1.39
C LEU A 13 0.84 6.95 1.96
N PRO A 14 0.54 5.71 1.52
CA PRO A 14 -0.54 4.93 2.12
C PRO A 14 -0.24 4.53 3.57
N LEU A 15 1.02 4.27 3.93
CA LEU A 15 1.39 4.01 5.33
C LEU A 15 1.11 5.22 6.24
N ALA A 16 1.52 6.42 5.81
CA ALA A 16 1.25 7.66 6.53
C ALA A 16 -0.26 7.96 6.57
N GLY A 17 -0.98 7.69 5.47
CA GLY A 17 -2.43 7.78 5.42
C GLY A 17 -3.12 6.83 6.39
N ALA A 18 -2.60 5.60 6.55
CA ALA A 18 -3.09 4.64 7.53
C ALA A 18 -2.95 5.18 8.96
N MET A 19 -1.76 5.69 9.31
CA MET A 19 -1.50 6.31 10.61
C MET A 19 -2.38 7.54 10.85
N ALA A 20 -2.55 8.41 9.84
CA ALA A 20 -3.41 9.58 9.94
C ALA A 20 -4.88 9.20 10.14
N CYS A 21 -5.37 8.18 9.43
CA CYS A 21 -6.71 7.63 9.63
C CYS A 21 -6.90 7.07 11.04
N PHE A 22 -5.88 6.38 11.57
CA PHE A 22 -5.90 5.79 12.92
C PHE A 22 -5.97 6.88 14.01
N LEU A 23 -5.15 7.94 13.87
CA LEU A 23 -5.13 9.05 14.82
C LEU A 23 -6.34 9.99 14.70
N SER A 24 -6.97 10.06 13.53
CA SER A 24 -8.10 10.95 13.24
C SER A 24 -9.31 10.18 12.68
N PRO A 25 -9.97 9.34 13.51
CA PRO A 25 -11.04 8.45 13.07
C PRO A 25 -12.23 9.18 12.44
N GLN A 26 -12.51 10.41 12.90
CA GLN A 26 -13.59 11.25 12.35
C GLN A 26 -13.34 11.69 10.90
N ARG A 27 -12.07 11.75 10.48
CA ARG A 27 -11.63 12.20 9.15
C ARG A 27 -11.11 11.04 8.29
N ALA A 28 -11.11 9.81 8.80
CA ALA A 28 -10.52 8.64 8.15
C ALA A 28 -11.01 8.42 6.71
N LYS A 29 -12.32 8.62 6.45
CA LYS A 29 -12.87 8.54 5.09
C LYS A 29 -12.25 9.56 4.12
N LEU A 30 -12.18 10.82 4.54
CA LEU A 30 -11.62 11.88 3.70
C LEU A 30 -10.12 11.64 3.48
N LEU A 31 -9.39 11.37 4.56
CA LEU A 31 -7.96 11.10 4.52
C LEU A 31 -7.65 9.89 3.63
N GLY A 32 -8.42 8.82 3.75
CA GLY A 32 -8.22 7.63 2.95
C GLY A 32 -8.53 7.81 1.47
N LEU A 33 -9.57 8.56 1.10
CA LEU A 33 -9.83 8.88 -0.31
C LEU A 33 -8.74 9.79 -0.91
N VAL A 34 -8.29 10.80 -0.16
CA VAL A 34 -7.18 11.67 -0.59
C VAL A 34 -5.89 10.87 -0.74
N THR A 35 -5.62 9.96 0.20
CA THR A 35 -4.47 9.06 0.15
C THR A 35 -4.54 8.16 -1.07
N ALA A 36 -5.70 7.54 -1.35
CA ALA A 36 -5.89 6.68 -2.52
C ALA A 36 -5.61 7.40 -3.85
N LEU A 37 -6.09 8.65 -4.00
CA LEU A 37 -5.77 9.48 -5.16
C LEU A 37 -4.28 9.82 -5.23
N GLY A 38 -3.67 10.12 -4.09
CA GLY A 38 -2.22 10.34 -3.98
C GLY A 38 -1.40 9.13 -4.43
N VAL A 39 -1.81 7.91 -4.05
CA VAL A 39 -1.13 6.67 -4.48
C VAL A 39 -1.20 6.52 -6.00
N VAL A 40 -2.37 6.72 -6.60
CA VAL A 40 -2.54 6.64 -8.07
C VAL A 40 -1.62 7.65 -8.77
N ALA A 41 -1.52 8.88 -8.25
CA ALA A 41 -0.61 9.88 -8.80
C ALA A 41 0.87 9.47 -8.66
N CYS A 42 1.27 8.90 -7.52
CA CYS A 42 2.64 8.41 -7.33
C CYS A 42 2.98 7.25 -8.28
N VAL A 43 2.06 6.30 -8.46
CA VAL A 43 2.24 5.16 -9.38
C VAL A 43 2.30 5.63 -10.84
N ALA A 44 1.47 6.59 -11.23
CA ALA A 44 1.54 7.21 -12.56
C ALA A 44 2.88 7.93 -12.80
N GLY A 45 3.37 8.67 -11.80
CA GLY A 45 4.67 9.33 -11.84
C GLY A 45 5.83 8.34 -11.96
N LEU A 46 5.78 7.24 -11.20
CA LEU A 46 6.76 6.15 -11.32
C LEU A 46 6.72 5.51 -12.71
N GLY A 47 5.53 5.26 -13.25
CA GLY A 47 5.36 4.68 -14.57
C GLY A 47 5.91 5.56 -15.69
N TRP A 48 5.69 6.88 -15.60
CA TRP A 48 6.32 7.85 -16.50
C TRP A 48 7.85 7.78 -16.42
N GLN A 49 8.39 7.76 -15.21
CA GLN A 49 9.84 7.71 -15.00
C GLN A 49 10.45 6.41 -15.58
N VAL A 50 9.83 5.26 -15.35
CA VAL A 50 10.31 3.98 -15.88
C VAL A 50 10.18 3.92 -17.40
N ALA A 51 9.16 4.56 -17.99
CA ALA A 51 9.00 4.63 -19.44
C ALA A 51 10.10 5.47 -20.12
N GLU A 52 10.53 6.58 -19.50
CA GLU A 52 11.59 7.44 -20.03
C GLU A 52 13.01 6.92 -19.75
N GLN A 53 13.24 6.43 -18.53
CA GLN A 53 14.59 6.17 -18.00
C GLN A 53 14.91 4.67 -17.86
N GLY A 54 13.95 3.80 -18.13
CA GLY A 54 14.07 2.36 -17.91
C GLY A 54 13.95 1.97 -16.44
N ALA A 55 14.30 0.71 -16.14
CA ALA A 55 14.20 0.18 -14.78
C ALA A 55 15.09 0.95 -13.80
N GLN A 56 14.55 1.26 -12.62
CA GLN A 56 15.25 1.99 -11.56
C GLN A 56 15.54 1.08 -10.37
N ARG A 57 16.62 1.39 -9.65
CA ARG A 57 16.97 0.73 -8.39
C ARG A 57 17.26 1.80 -7.35
N TYR A 58 16.64 1.67 -6.18
CA TYR A 58 16.76 2.63 -5.09
C TYR A 58 17.20 1.91 -3.82
N ALA A 59 18.43 2.18 -3.38
CA ALA A 59 18.97 1.64 -2.13
C ALA A 59 18.43 2.45 -0.94
N ILE A 60 17.65 1.81 -0.09
CA ILE A 60 17.08 2.47 1.09
C ILE A 60 18.21 2.83 2.06
N GLY A 61 18.22 4.09 2.51
CA GLY A 61 19.24 4.60 3.44
C GLY A 61 20.65 4.70 2.84
N GLY A 62 20.83 4.44 1.53
CA GLY A 62 22.14 4.38 0.89
C GLY A 62 22.95 3.13 1.21
N TRP A 63 22.34 2.15 1.88
CA TRP A 63 22.97 0.86 2.18
C TRP A 63 22.58 -0.12 1.09
N GLY A 64 23.50 -0.41 0.19
CA GLY A 64 23.31 -1.41 -0.87
C GLY A 64 23.57 -2.83 -0.38
N ALA A 65 23.50 -3.79 -1.31
CA ALA A 65 23.83 -5.20 -1.08
C ALA A 65 25.19 -5.37 -0.34
N PRO A 66 25.37 -6.42 0.51
CA PRO A 66 24.53 -7.62 0.64
C PRO A 66 23.44 -7.58 1.73
N LEU A 67 23.48 -6.63 2.67
CA LEU A 67 22.51 -6.53 3.78
C LEU A 67 21.53 -5.35 3.62
N GLY A 68 21.69 -4.55 2.56
CA GLY A 68 20.82 -3.42 2.25
C GLY A 68 19.45 -3.83 1.70
N ILE A 69 18.46 -2.95 1.87
CA ILE A 69 17.13 -3.09 1.27
C ILE A 69 17.10 -2.24 0.01
N ASP A 70 16.91 -2.91 -1.13
CA ASP A 70 16.79 -2.24 -2.42
C ASP A 70 15.34 -2.32 -2.91
N LEU A 71 14.85 -1.20 -3.43
CA LEU A 71 13.63 -1.17 -4.21
C LEU A 71 13.99 -1.24 -5.69
N HIS A 72 13.34 -2.14 -6.42
CA HIS A 72 13.46 -2.25 -7.86
C HIS A 72 12.12 -1.93 -8.52
N SER A 73 12.14 -1.01 -9.48
CA SER A 73 10.97 -0.64 -10.26
C SER A 73 11.27 -0.83 -11.74
N ASP A 74 10.74 -1.91 -12.30
CA ASP A 74 10.75 -2.22 -13.72
C ASP A 74 9.33 -2.14 -14.32
N GLY A 75 9.18 -2.56 -15.58
CA GLY A 75 7.88 -2.55 -16.25
C GLY A 75 6.85 -3.49 -15.60
N LEU A 76 7.28 -4.62 -15.02
CA LEU A 76 6.38 -5.58 -14.38
C LEU A 76 5.90 -5.05 -13.02
N SER A 77 6.81 -4.54 -12.19
CA SER A 77 6.47 -3.90 -10.91
C SER A 77 5.50 -2.74 -11.12
N VAL A 78 5.78 -1.88 -12.10
CA VAL A 78 4.92 -0.74 -12.45
C VAL A 78 3.54 -1.19 -12.93
N LEU A 79 3.46 -2.26 -13.74
CA LEU A 79 2.17 -2.83 -14.17
C LEU A 79 1.37 -3.35 -12.97
N MET A 80 1.99 -4.12 -12.08
CA MET A 80 1.33 -4.62 -10.87
C MET A 80 0.83 -3.47 -9.98
N LEU A 81 1.68 -2.46 -9.75
CA LEU A 81 1.30 -1.26 -9.00
C LEU A 81 0.12 -0.51 -9.65
N MET A 82 0.10 -0.39 -10.98
CA MET A 82 -1.01 0.25 -11.70
C MET A 82 -2.31 -0.52 -11.50
N VAL A 83 -2.30 -1.84 -11.71
CA VAL A 83 -3.48 -2.69 -11.49
C VAL A 83 -3.98 -2.57 -10.05
N THR A 84 -3.08 -2.70 -9.07
CA THR A 84 -3.40 -2.53 -7.65
C THR A 84 -3.95 -1.14 -7.36
N SER A 85 -3.44 -0.09 -7.99
CA SER A 85 -3.89 1.27 -7.75
C SER A 85 -5.30 1.54 -8.30
N VAL A 86 -5.63 0.99 -9.47
CA VAL A 86 -6.97 1.10 -10.07
C VAL A 86 -7.99 0.34 -9.23
N VAL A 87 -7.70 -0.92 -8.89
CA VAL A 87 -8.57 -1.73 -8.03
C VAL A 87 -8.71 -1.09 -6.65
N GLY A 88 -7.59 -0.63 -6.07
CA GLY A 88 -7.55 -0.03 -4.75
C GLY A 88 -8.31 1.30 -4.67
N LEU A 89 -8.28 2.12 -5.73
CA LEU A 89 -9.11 3.30 -5.84
C LEU A 89 -10.60 2.92 -5.88
N GLY A 90 -10.97 1.91 -6.68
CA GLY A 90 -12.34 1.38 -6.72
C GLY A 90 -12.84 0.91 -5.36
N ILE A 91 -12.04 0.14 -4.63
CA ILE A 91 -12.33 -0.31 -3.26
C ILE A 91 -12.49 0.89 -2.32
N SER A 92 -11.63 1.90 -2.42
CA SER A 92 -11.67 3.10 -1.58
C SER A 92 -12.95 3.91 -1.81
N VAL A 93 -13.37 4.08 -3.07
CA VAL A 93 -14.62 4.78 -3.42
C VAL A 93 -15.83 3.98 -2.93
N TYR A 94 -15.87 2.67 -3.18
CA TYR A 94 -16.98 1.81 -2.79
C TYR A 94 -17.14 1.70 -1.27
N SER A 95 -16.05 1.44 -0.56
CA SER A 95 -16.03 1.31 0.91
C SER A 95 -16.52 2.57 1.64
N SER A 96 -16.37 3.74 0.99
CA SER A 96 -16.80 5.02 1.53
C SER A 96 -18.31 5.13 1.78
N GLY A 97 -19.12 4.29 1.12
CA GLY A 97 -20.56 4.17 1.33
C GLY A 97 -21.00 2.81 1.91
N TYR A 98 -20.13 1.80 1.87
CA TYR A 98 -20.46 0.44 2.29
C TYR A 98 -20.45 0.24 3.82
N PHE A 99 -19.44 0.76 4.51
CA PHE A 99 -19.29 0.54 5.94
C PHE A 99 -20.12 1.51 6.78
N LYS A 100 -20.81 0.97 7.80
CA LYS A 100 -21.41 1.77 8.88
C LYS A 100 -20.29 2.47 9.69
N ARG A 101 -20.65 3.59 10.34
CA ARG A 101 -19.70 4.55 10.94
C ARG A 101 -18.78 3.91 11.98
N ASP A 102 -19.27 2.91 12.70
CA ASP A 102 -18.56 2.10 13.69
C ASP A 102 -17.44 1.24 13.08
N ARG A 103 -17.70 0.56 11.96
CA ARG A 103 -16.71 -0.29 11.28
C ARG A 103 -15.82 0.46 10.30
N ALA A 104 -16.32 1.56 9.72
CA ALA A 104 -15.57 2.39 8.79
C ALA A 104 -14.29 2.95 9.41
N VAL A 105 -14.29 3.24 10.72
CA VAL A 105 -13.13 3.80 11.43
C VAL A 105 -11.93 2.84 11.42
N ASN A 106 -12.16 1.54 11.57
CA ASN A 106 -11.10 0.54 11.59
C ASN A 106 -10.72 0.05 10.18
N PHE A 107 -11.64 0.17 9.21
CA PHE A 107 -11.38 -0.21 7.83
C PHE A 107 -10.26 0.63 7.20
N TRP A 108 -10.33 1.95 7.27
CA TRP A 108 -9.40 2.84 6.55
C TRP A 108 -7.93 2.66 6.93
N PRO A 109 -7.55 2.60 8.23
CA PRO A 109 -6.17 2.31 8.61
C PRO A 109 -5.67 0.96 8.09
N LEU A 110 -6.47 -0.10 8.26
CA LEU A 110 -6.08 -1.46 7.84
C LEU A 110 -5.99 -1.58 6.32
N TRP A 111 -6.92 -0.95 5.60
CA TRP A 111 -6.94 -0.93 4.14
C TRP A 111 -5.72 -0.21 3.54
N LEU A 112 -5.39 0.97 4.06
CA LEU A 112 -4.22 1.72 3.59
C LEU A 112 -2.91 1.04 3.99
N PHE A 113 -2.87 0.38 5.15
CA PHE A 113 -1.72 -0.45 5.55
C PHE A 113 -1.53 -1.64 4.61
N LEU A 114 -2.61 -2.35 4.24
CA LEU A 114 -2.57 -3.41 3.23
C LEU A 114 -2.06 -2.89 1.88
N TRP A 115 -2.54 -1.74 1.42
CA TRP A 115 -2.11 -1.14 0.15
C TRP A 115 -0.62 -0.75 0.19
N SER A 116 -0.12 -0.21 1.30
CA SER A 116 1.31 0.02 1.51
C SER A 116 2.11 -1.27 1.41
N ALA A 117 1.67 -2.35 2.04
CA ALA A 117 2.36 -3.64 2.02
C ALA A 117 2.41 -4.24 0.60
N LEU A 118 1.30 -4.16 -0.15
CA LEU A 118 1.25 -4.55 -1.57
C LEU A 118 2.24 -3.77 -2.43
N ASN A 119 2.29 -2.44 -2.26
CA ASN A 119 3.22 -1.61 -3.03
C ASN A 119 4.69 -1.95 -2.69
N ALA A 120 4.98 -2.19 -1.41
CA ALA A 120 6.31 -2.61 -0.97
C ALA A 120 6.70 -3.99 -1.51
N LEU A 121 5.74 -4.94 -1.54
CA LEU A 121 5.94 -6.27 -2.10
C LEU A 121 6.37 -6.20 -3.57
N PHE A 122 5.65 -5.46 -4.41
CA PHE A 122 5.96 -5.36 -5.85
C PHE A 122 7.26 -4.60 -6.16
N LEU A 123 7.72 -3.75 -5.25
CA LEU A 123 8.96 -3.01 -5.39
C LEU A 123 10.16 -3.70 -4.74
N SER A 124 9.97 -4.80 -4.00
CA SER A 124 11.06 -5.48 -3.30
C SER A 124 12.03 -6.14 -4.27
N ALA A 125 13.34 -5.92 -4.06
CA ALA A 125 14.40 -6.51 -4.90
C ALA A 125 15.08 -7.74 -4.26
N ASP A 126 14.73 -8.10 -3.03
CA ASP A 126 15.35 -9.16 -2.25
C ASP A 126 14.33 -10.05 -1.52
N ILE A 127 14.72 -11.31 -1.25
CA ILE A 127 13.83 -12.32 -0.65
C ILE A 127 13.45 -11.97 0.80
N PHE A 128 14.35 -11.31 1.54
CA PHE A 128 14.06 -10.92 2.92
C PHE A 128 12.94 -9.89 2.98
N ASN A 129 13.03 -8.83 2.18
CA ASN A 129 11.99 -7.81 2.12
C ASN A 129 10.69 -8.35 1.50
N LEU A 130 10.76 -9.27 0.55
CA LEU A 130 9.58 -10.00 0.06
C LEU A 130 8.89 -10.77 1.19
N TYR A 131 9.64 -11.51 2.02
CA TYR A 131 9.08 -12.22 3.17
C TYR A 131 8.43 -11.26 4.17
N VAL A 132 9.15 -10.20 4.57
CA VAL A 132 8.62 -9.21 5.52
C VAL A 132 7.35 -8.56 4.98
N THR A 133 7.33 -8.14 3.72
CA THR A 133 6.14 -7.52 3.11
C THR A 133 4.97 -8.48 2.95
N LEU A 134 5.22 -9.77 2.68
CA LEU A 134 4.19 -10.81 2.69
C LEU A 134 3.57 -11.02 4.09
N GLU A 135 4.37 -11.01 5.15
CA GLU A 135 3.88 -11.11 6.52
C GLU A 135 3.03 -9.88 6.90
N LEU A 136 3.49 -8.67 6.55
CA LEU A 136 2.71 -7.45 6.79
C LEU A 136 1.38 -7.46 6.01
N LEU A 137 1.40 -7.94 4.76
CA LEU A 137 0.22 -8.12 3.92
C LEU A 137 -0.75 -9.12 4.56
N GLY A 138 -0.24 -10.27 5.03
CA GLY A 138 -1.03 -11.29 5.72
C GLY A 138 -1.68 -10.76 6.99
N LEU A 139 -0.93 -10.08 7.86
CA LEU A 139 -1.45 -9.46 9.07
C LEU A 139 -2.56 -8.45 8.77
N ALA A 140 -2.38 -7.60 7.75
CA ALA A 140 -3.39 -6.63 7.33
C ALA A 140 -4.64 -7.31 6.79
N ALA A 141 -4.48 -8.34 5.95
CA ALA A 141 -5.58 -9.09 5.35
C ALA A 141 -6.40 -9.84 6.41
N VAL A 142 -5.75 -10.54 7.32
CA VAL A 142 -6.40 -11.26 8.44
C VAL A 142 -7.22 -10.29 9.30
N ALA A 143 -6.67 -9.12 9.63
CA ALA A 143 -7.38 -8.10 10.39
C ALA A 143 -8.61 -7.55 9.63
N LEU A 144 -8.50 -7.35 8.32
CA LEU A 144 -9.62 -6.92 7.47
C LEU A 144 -10.71 -7.99 7.35
N VAL A 145 -10.36 -9.27 7.28
CA VAL A 145 -11.33 -10.38 7.29
C VAL A 145 -12.07 -10.42 8.63
N ALA A 146 -11.34 -10.34 9.74
CA ALA A 146 -11.93 -10.32 11.08
C ALA A 146 -12.85 -9.11 11.31
N LEU A 147 -12.59 -7.97 10.64
CA LEU A 147 -13.39 -6.75 10.75
C LEU A 147 -14.85 -6.93 10.30
N ALA A 148 -15.15 -7.93 9.46
CA ALA A 148 -16.53 -8.25 9.08
C ALA A 148 -17.40 -8.59 10.31
N GLY A 149 -16.79 -9.16 11.36
CA GLY A 149 -17.44 -9.50 12.63
C GLY A 149 -18.24 -10.81 12.58
N GLY A 150 -18.50 -11.38 13.77
CA GLY A 150 -19.17 -12.68 13.91
C GLY A 150 -18.21 -13.87 13.89
N ALA A 151 -18.74 -15.04 14.28
CA ALA A 151 -17.95 -16.27 14.41
C ALA A 151 -17.37 -16.75 13.07
N ASP A 152 -18.12 -16.60 11.98
CA ASP A 152 -17.68 -17.01 10.65
C ASP A 152 -16.49 -16.17 10.16
N ALA A 153 -16.52 -14.85 10.39
CA ALA A 153 -15.42 -13.95 10.04
C ALA A 153 -14.15 -14.27 10.83
N LEU A 154 -14.27 -14.56 12.13
CA LEU A 154 -13.15 -14.96 12.96
C LEU A 154 -12.58 -16.31 12.51
N THR A 155 -13.44 -17.27 12.22
CA THR A 155 -13.03 -18.59 11.72
C THR A 155 -12.32 -18.47 10.37
N GLY A 156 -12.81 -17.59 9.48
CA GLY A 156 -12.17 -17.29 8.21
C GLY A 156 -10.80 -16.62 8.37
N ALA A 157 -10.64 -15.73 9.36
CA ALA A 157 -9.39 -15.05 9.64
C ALA A 157 -8.31 -15.96 10.26
N MET A 158 -8.70 -17.04 10.94
CA MET A 158 -7.80 -17.98 11.61
C MET A 158 -7.37 -19.17 10.75
N ARG A 159 -7.89 -19.28 9.51
CA ARG A 159 -7.57 -20.36 8.57
C ARG A 159 -6.46 -19.97 7.63
#